data_AF-A0A1K2IHX2-F1
#
_entry.id   AF-A0A1K2IHX2-F1
#
_cell.length_a   1.000
_cell.length_b   1.000
_cell.length_c   1.000
_cell.angle_alpha   90.00
_cell.angle_beta   90.00
_cell.angle_gamma   90.00
#
_symmetry.space_group_name_H-M   'P 1'
#
loop_
_entity.id
_entity.type
_entity.pdbx_description
1 polymer ?
#
loop_
_entity_poly.entity_id
_entity_poly.type
_entity_poly.pdbx_seq_one_letter_code
_entity_poly.pdbx_strand_id
1 'polypeptide(L)'
;MKLYKLYIYFWFTALTVLIIGLFYYNLEETIVINIYDTYFIIPSFHLTIFITFLLAFIGLIYFLHSKFEIPLFKFLSRIHTLVSISCIFLFYLSSFLKFKKKNDFPLFNQDNYLNHFIVSILITFICIQLIFIFNSLFSIILYYTKKNK
;
A
#
# COMPACT_ATOMS: atom_id res chain seq x y z
N MET A 1 12.73 -3.45 -16.86
CA MET A 1 11.28 -3.65 -16.64
C MET A 1 10.47 -2.97 -17.75
N LYS A 2 9.83 -3.73 -18.63
CA LYS A 2 8.93 -3.20 -19.64
C LYS A 2 7.66 -2.71 -18.95
N LEU A 3 7.32 -1.43 -19.10
CA LEU A 3 6.29 -0.72 -18.31
C LEU A 3 4.83 -1.12 -18.61
N TYR A 4 4.59 -2.01 -19.57
CA TYR A 4 3.25 -2.35 -20.06
C TYR A 4 2.43 -3.28 -19.13
N LYS A 5 2.95 -3.64 -17.94
CA LYS A 5 2.32 -4.60 -17.02
C LYS A 5 2.40 -4.18 -15.55
N LEU A 6 2.49 -2.88 -15.26
CA LEU A 6 2.54 -2.41 -13.85
C LEU A 6 1.34 -2.87 -13.03
N TYR A 7 0.15 -2.94 -13.65
CA TYR A 7 -1.07 -3.44 -13.04
C TYR A 7 -0.96 -4.88 -12.51
N ILE A 8 -0.14 -5.74 -13.15
CA ILE A 8 0.04 -7.13 -12.72
C ILE A 8 0.71 -7.18 -11.35
N TYR A 9 1.70 -6.32 -11.10
CA TYR A 9 2.34 -6.29 -9.78
C TYR A 9 1.33 -5.93 -8.69
N PHE A 10 0.49 -4.93 -8.92
CA PHE A 10 -0.54 -4.54 -7.95
C PHE A 10 -1.60 -5.63 -7.73
N TRP A 11 -2.08 -6.28 -8.80
CA TRP A 11 -3.04 -7.38 -8.66
C TRP A 11 -2.45 -8.61 -8.00
N PHE A 12 -1.21 -8.95 -8.33
CA PHE A 12 -0.48 -10.02 -7.66
C PHE A 12 -0.30 -9.70 -6.18
N THR A 13 0.15 -8.48 -5.84
CA THR A 13 0.26 -8.04 -4.45
C THR A 13 -1.10 -8.06 -3.74
N ALA A 14 -2.18 -7.57 -4.37
CA ALA A 14 -3.52 -7.61 -3.81
C ALA A 14 -3.98 -9.03 -3.49
N LEU A 15 -3.75 -9.98 -4.40
CA LEU A 15 -4.06 -11.39 -4.20
C LEU A 15 -3.22 -12.00 -3.07
N THR A 16 -1.91 -11.73 -3.02
CA THR A 16 -1.06 -12.21 -1.93
C THR A 16 -1.49 -11.67 -0.58
N VAL A 17 -1.84 -10.39 -0.51
CA VAL A 17 -2.35 -9.75 0.72
C VAL A 17 -3.67 -10.37 1.14
N LEU A 18 -4.58 -10.63 0.19
CA LEU A 18 -5.86 -11.28 0.49
C LEU A 18 -5.67 -12.69 1.05
N ILE A 19 -4.80 -13.49 0.43
CA ILE A 19 -4.48 -14.85 0.87
C ILE A 19 -3.89 -14.80 2.29
N ILE A 20 -2.88 -13.96 2.53
CA ILE A 20 -2.32 -13.77 3.87
C ILE A 20 -3.42 -13.36 4.85
N GLY A 21 -4.28 -12.41 4.45
CA GLY A 21 -5.46 -11.97 5.18
C GLY A 21 -6.34 -13.10 5.70
N LEU A 22 -6.75 -13.97 4.78
CA LEU A 22 -7.69 -15.06 5.02
C LEU A 22 -7.11 -16.19 5.88
N PHE A 23 -5.81 -16.46 5.76
CA PHE A 23 -5.16 -17.58 6.46
C PHE A 23 -4.45 -17.18 7.76
N TYR A 24 -4.01 -15.93 7.88
CA TYR A 24 -3.19 -15.48 9.01
C TYR A 24 -3.99 -14.77 10.09
N TYR A 25 -4.95 -13.92 9.72
CA TYR A 25 -5.71 -13.14 10.71
C TYR A 25 -7.00 -13.85 11.09
N ASN A 26 -7.12 -14.21 12.35
CA ASN A 26 -8.43 -14.51 12.93
C ASN A 26 -9.27 -13.22 13.01
N LEU A 27 -10.60 -13.34 12.97
CA LEU A 27 -11.53 -12.20 13.01
C LEU A 27 -11.35 -11.28 14.23
N GLU A 28 -10.74 -11.79 15.30
CA GLU A 28 -10.51 -11.07 16.56
C GLU A 28 -9.16 -10.36 16.62
N GLU A 29 -8.24 -10.58 15.66
CA GLU A 29 -6.94 -9.91 15.70
C GLU A 29 -7.08 -8.43 15.35
N THR A 30 -6.48 -7.58 16.18
CA THR A 30 -6.49 -6.13 16.01
C THR A 30 -5.09 -5.57 15.88
N ILE A 31 -4.92 -4.61 14.97
CA ILE A 31 -3.74 -3.77 14.89
C ILE A 31 -3.98 -2.53 15.76
N VAL A 32 -3.05 -2.29 16.67
CA VAL A 32 -3.03 -1.08 17.51
C VAL A 32 -1.95 -0.15 16.98
N ILE A 33 -2.36 1.03 16.52
CA ILE A 33 -1.47 2.11 16.08
C ILE A 33 -1.59 3.24 17.09
N ASN A 34 -0.46 3.66 17.65
CA ASN A 34 -0.41 4.82 18.53
C ASN A 34 0.07 6.03 17.71
N ILE A 35 -0.68 7.13 17.77
CA ILE A 35 -0.27 8.43 17.24
C ILE A 35 -0.40 9.44 18.38
N TYR A 36 0.72 9.75 19.02
CA TYR A 36 0.77 10.60 20.22
C TYR A 36 -0.20 10.10 21.31
N ASP A 37 -1.21 10.89 21.65
CA ASP A 37 -2.16 10.56 22.72
C ASP A 37 -3.39 9.78 22.21
N THR A 38 -3.43 9.42 20.93
CA THR A 38 -4.56 8.70 20.31
C THR A 38 -4.18 7.28 19.92
N TYR A 39 -4.96 6.30 20.38
CA TYR A 39 -4.84 4.89 20.00
C TYR A 39 -5.91 4.52 18.97
N PHE A 40 -5.47 4.08 17.79
CA PHE A 40 -6.34 3.51 16.77
C PHE A 40 -6.29 1.98 16.88
N ILE A 41 -7.45 1.38 17.13
CA ILE A 41 -7.64 -0.08 17.18
C ILE A 41 -8.44 -0.47 15.95
N ILE A 42 -7.81 -1.18 15.03
CA ILE A 42 -8.42 -1.57 13.75
C ILE A 42 -8.39 -3.10 13.65
N PRO A 43 -9.53 -3.77 13.41
CA PRO A 43 -9.53 -5.20 13.13
C PRO A 43 -8.68 -5.49 11.90
N SER A 44 -7.70 -6.38 12.05
CA SER A 44 -6.71 -6.69 11.02
C SER A 44 -7.36 -7.15 9.74
N PHE A 45 -8.43 -7.95 9.85
CA PHE A 45 -9.20 -8.44 8.70
C PHE A 45 -9.80 -7.32 7.85
N HIS A 46 -10.43 -6.31 8.47
CA HIS A 46 -10.98 -5.16 7.76
C HIS A 46 -9.87 -4.34 7.08
N LEU A 47 -8.73 -4.16 7.74
CA LEU A 47 -7.58 -3.48 7.16
C LEU A 47 -7.04 -4.26 5.95
N THR A 48 -6.94 -5.59 6.03
CA THR A 48 -6.50 -6.41 4.91
C THR A 48 -7.45 -6.31 3.73
N ILE A 49 -8.77 -6.40 3.93
CA ILE A 49 -9.76 -6.20 2.86
C ILE A 49 -9.59 -4.82 2.22
N PHE A 50 -9.46 -3.77 3.03
CA PHE A 50 -9.28 -2.40 2.54
C PHE A 50 -8.01 -2.27 1.68
N ILE A 51 -6.87 -2.80 2.15
CA ILE A 51 -5.61 -2.79 1.41
C ILE A 51 -5.74 -3.57 0.10
N THR A 52 -6.36 -4.76 0.11
CA THR A 52 -6.59 -5.54 -1.10
C THR A 52 -7.41 -4.76 -2.12
N PHE A 53 -8.51 -4.13 -1.70
CA PHE A 53 -9.35 -3.34 -2.59
C PHE A 53 -8.60 -2.15 -3.16
N LEU A 54 -7.85 -1.43 -2.33
CA LEU A 54 -7.04 -0.29 -2.73
C LEU A 54 -5.97 -0.69 -3.76
N LEU A 55 -5.25 -1.80 -3.54
CA LEU A 55 -4.26 -2.31 -4.48
C LEU A 55 -4.91 -2.77 -5.80
N ALA A 56 -6.06 -3.44 -5.73
CA ALA A 56 -6.82 -3.85 -6.91
C ALA A 56 -7.26 -2.63 -7.75
N PHE A 57 -7.71 -1.56 -7.08
CA PHE A 57 -8.11 -0.31 -7.69
C PHE A 57 -6.93 0.43 -8.33
N ILE A 58 -5.77 0.50 -7.68
CA ILE A 58 -4.54 1.05 -8.28
C ILE A 58 -4.14 0.24 -9.51
N GLY A 59 -4.19 -1.09 -9.42
CA GLY A 59 -3.94 -1.98 -10.55
C GLY A 59 -4.90 -1.71 -11.71
N LEU A 60 -6.18 -1.48 -11.43
CA LEU A 60 -7.18 -1.10 -12.43
C LEU A 60 -6.80 0.21 -13.13
N ILE A 61 -6.39 1.25 -12.40
CA ILE A 61 -5.97 2.52 -13.01
C ILE A 61 -4.77 2.31 -13.94
N TYR A 62 -3.74 1.58 -13.51
CA TYR A 62 -2.61 1.24 -14.38
C TYR A 62 -3.02 0.43 -15.61
N PHE A 63 -3.97 -0.49 -15.45
CA PHE A 63 -4.51 -1.27 -16.55
C PHE A 63 -5.23 -0.38 -17.56
N LEU A 64 -6.05 0.58 -17.11
CA LEU A 64 -6.74 1.52 -18.00
C LEU A 64 -5.75 2.39 -18.79
N HIS A 65 -4.70 2.93 -18.15
CA HIS A 65 -3.63 3.64 -18.86
C HIS A 65 -2.97 2.76 -19.92
N SER A 66 -2.69 1.49 -19.60
CA SER A 66 -2.13 0.54 -20.57
C SER A 66 -3.12 0.18 -21.69
N LYS A 67 -4.42 0.09 -21.39
CA LYS A 67 -5.46 -0.33 -22.33
C LYS A 67 -5.81 0.77 -23.33
N PHE A 68 -5.79 2.03 -22.88
CA PHE A 68 -6.03 3.21 -23.72
C PHE A 68 -4.76 3.83 -24.29
N GLU A 69 -3.60 3.19 -24.08
CA GLU A 69 -2.30 3.66 -24.54
C GLU A 69 -1.97 5.09 -24.09
N ILE A 70 -2.48 5.49 -22.91
CA ILE A 70 -2.21 6.79 -22.32
C ILE A 70 -0.82 6.73 -21.65
N PRO A 71 0.16 7.53 -22.10
CA PRO A 71 1.52 7.42 -21.60
C PRO A 71 1.66 8.06 -20.21
N LEU A 72 1.97 7.23 -19.21
CA LEU A 72 2.39 7.67 -17.88
C LEU A 72 3.87 8.07 -17.85
N PHE A 73 4.25 8.98 -16.95
CA PHE A 73 5.67 9.24 -16.70
C PHE A 73 6.33 7.98 -16.13
N LYS A 74 7.26 7.43 -16.90
CA LYS A 74 7.90 6.13 -16.63
C LYS A 74 8.64 6.11 -15.30
N PHE A 75 9.34 7.20 -14.97
CA PHE A 75 10.11 7.32 -13.73
C PHE A 75 9.20 7.34 -12.50
N LEU A 76 8.20 8.23 -12.48
CA LEU A 76 7.21 8.33 -11.39
C LEU A 76 6.46 7.01 -11.19
N SER A 77 6.07 6.35 -12.28
CA SER A 77 5.34 5.08 -12.22
C SER A 77 6.19 3.96 -11.60
N ARG A 78 7.50 3.91 -11.90
CA ARG A 78 8.42 2.94 -11.31
C ARG A 78 8.62 3.20 -9.82
N ILE A 79 8.84 4.45 -9.42
CA ILE A 79 8.99 4.81 -8.00
C ILE A 79 7.71 4.48 -7.26
N HIS A 80 6.54 4.87 -7.78
CA HIS A 80 5.26 4.56 -7.13
C HIS A 80 5.06 3.06 -6.95
N THR A 81 5.30 2.25 -7.99
CA THR A 81 5.15 0.80 -7.90
C THR A 81 6.10 0.20 -6.87
N LEU A 82 7.39 0.56 -6.93
CA LEU A 82 8.41 0.01 -6.04
C LEU A 82 8.15 0.39 -4.57
N VAL A 83 7.87 1.67 -4.31
CA VAL A 83 7.60 2.16 -2.94
C VAL A 83 6.30 1.58 -2.41
N SER A 84 5.22 1.56 -3.20
CA SER A 84 3.93 1.03 -2.74
C SER A 84 4.02 -0.43 -2.33
N ILE A 85 4.62 -1.28 -3.17
CA ILE A 85 4.77 -2.72 -2.88
C ILE A 85 5.70 -2.93 -1.68
N SER A 86 6.79 -2.15 -1.59
CA SER A 86 7.71 -2.24 -0.45
C SER A 86 7.03 -1.85 0.87
N CYS A 87 6.22 -0.78 0.88
CA CYS A 87 5.45 -0.38 2.06
C CYS A 87 4.50 -1.51 2.52
N ILE A 88 3.78 -2.15 1.61
CA ILE A 88 2.89 -3.27 1.94
C ILE A 88 3.69 -4.44 2.52
N PHE A 89 4.81 -4.82 1.88
CA PHE A 89 5.66 -5.89 2.37
C PHE A 89 6.23 -5.58 3.77
N LEU A 90 6.78 -4.39 3.98
CA LEU A 90 7.33 -3.96 5.26
C LEU A 90 6.25 -3.89 6.35
N PHE A 91 5.04 -3.48 6.01
CA PHE A 91 3.91 -3.45 6.94
C PHE A 91 3.57 -4.86 7.47
N TYR A 92 3.39 -5.84 6.58
CA TYR A 92 3.12 -7.23 6.99
C TYR A 92 4.32 -7.87 7.71
N LEU A 93 5.55 -7.57 7.27
CA LEU A 93 6.76 -8.01 7.97
C LEU A 93 6.83 -7.47 9.40
N SER A 94 6.51 -6.19 9.61
CA SER A 94 6.49 -5.58 10.94
C SER A 94 5.44 -6.21 11.86
N SER A 95 4.28 -6.60 11.30
CA SER A 95 3.24 -7.32 12.03
C SER A 95 3.74 -8.70 12.49
N PHE A 96 4.39 -9.45 11.61
CA PHE A 96 4.97 -10.77 11.95
C PHE A 96 6.03 -10.67 13.07
N LEU A 97 6.88 -9.65 13.04
CA LEU A 97 7.89 -9.42 14.09
C LEU A 97 7.25 -9.09 15.45
N LYS A 98 6.11 -8.38 15.46
CA LYS A 98 5.37 -8.05 16.69
C LYS A 98 4.78 -9.29 17.36
N PHE A 99 4.26 -10.25 16.59
CA PHE A 99 3.72 -11.51 17.13
C PHE A 99 4.75 -12.35 17.89
N LYS A 100 6.03 -12.30 17.49
CA LYS A 100 7.10 -13.09 18.13
C LYS A 100 7.49 -12.61 19.53
N LYS A 101 7.12 -11.38 19.91
CA LYS A 101 7.48 -10.76 21.21
C LYS A 101 6.49 -11.00 22.35
N LYS A 102 5.41 -11.76 22.13
CA LYS A 102 4.22 -11.83 23.03
C LYS A 102 4.43 -12.50 24.41
N ASN A 103 5.66 -12.77 24.85
CA ASN A 103 5.92 -13.54 26.08
C ASN A 103 6.31 -12.75 27.33
N ASP A 104 6.56 -11.43 27.26
CA ASP A 104 6.94 -10.65 28.44
C ASP A 104 5.98 -9.49 28.68
N PHE A 105 5.67 -9.22 29.96
CA PHE A 105 4.90 -8.08 30.44
C PHE A 105 5.25 -6.79 29.67
N PRO A 106 4.28 -5.92 29.32
CA PRO A 106 4.52 -4.78 28.44
C PRO A 106 5.37 -3.73 29.16
N LEU A 107 6.68 -3.77 28.93
CA LEU A 107 7.56 -2.64 29.20
C LEU A 107 7.30 -1.61 28.09
N PHE A 108 6.48 -0.61 28.41
CA PHE A 108 5.99 0.49 27.56
C PHE A 108 7.03 1.19 26.66
N ASN A 109 8.33 0.96 26.85
CA ASN A 109 9.40 1.63 26.11
C ASN A 109 9.84 0.93 24.81
N GLN A 110 9.60 -0.37 24.63
CA GLN A 110 10.11 -1.08 23.43
C GLN A 110 9.18 -0.98 22.20
N ASP A 111 7.90 -0.67 22.39
CA ASP A 111 6.93 -0.58 21.31
C ASP A 111 7.01 0.72 20.51
N ASN A 112 7.68 1.75 21.04
CA ASN A 112 7.78 3.06 20.39
C ASN A 112 8.50 2.99 19.03
N TYR A 113 9.63 2.27 18.93
CA TYR A 113 10.37 2.19 17.66
C TYR A 113 9.60 1.48 16.55
N LEU A 114 8.94 0.37 16.87
CA LEU A 114 8.13 -0.38 15.91
C LEU A 114 6.88 0.41 15.52
N ASN A 115 6.25 1.09 16.47
CA ASN A 115 5.12 1.98 16.20
C ASN A 115 5.52 3.17 15.30
N HIS A 116 6.63 3.86 15.60
CA HIS A 116 7.17 4.92 14.74
C HIS A 116 7.51 4.42 13.33
N PHE A 117 8.03 3.19 13.21
CA PHE A 117 8.28 2.55 11.93
C PHE A 117 7.00 2.26 11.15
N ILE A 118 5.95 1.74 11.79
CA ILE A 118 4.64 1.53 11.14
C ILE A 118 4.04 2.86 10.69
N VAL A 119 4.08 3.90 11.54
CA VAL A 119 3.57 5.24 11.20
C VAL A 119 4.35 5.83 10.01
N SER A 120 5.67 5.70 9.95
CA SER A 120 6.47 6.20 8.83
C SER A 120 6.17 5.44 7.52
N ILE A 121 5.91 4.14 7.57
CA ILE A 121 5.43 3.36 6.42
C ILE A 121 4.08 3.90 5.94
N LEU A 122 3.13 4.13 6.85
CA LEU A 122 1.79 4.63 6.50
C LEU A 122 1.85 6.01 5.84
N ILE A 123 2.63 6.94 6.41
CA ILE A 123 2.83 8.28 5.82
C ILE A 123 3.46 8.16 4.43
N THR A 124 4.50 7.34 4.30
CA THR A 124 5.17 7.12 3.01
C THR A 124 4.20 6.54 1.97
N PHE A 125 3.36 5.59 2.38
CA PHE A 125 2.35 4.98 1.53
C PHE A 125 1.31 6.01 1.07
N ILE A 126 0.84 6.89 1.95
CA ILE A 126 -0.10 7.95 1.59
C ILE A 126 0.54 8.94 0.61
N CYS A 127 1.76 9.41 0.91
CA CYS A 127 2.49 10.35 0.05
C CYS A 127 2.70 9.80 -1.36
N ILE A 128 3.05 8.52 -1.49
CA ILE A 128 3.28 7.92 -2.81
C ILE A 128 1.98 7.80 -3.62
N GLN A 129 0.82 7.58 -2.98
CA GLN A 129 -0.47 7.59 -3.69
C GLN A 129 -0.80 8.95 -4.30
N LEU A 130 -0.48 10.05 -3.60
CA LEU A 130 -0.66 11.40 -4.14
C LEU A 130 0.16 11.61 -5.41
N ILE A 131 1.43 11.18 -5.41
CA ILE A 131 2.32 11.25 -6.59
C ILE A 131 1.71 10.48 -7.77
N PHE A 132 1.11 9.32 -7.51
CA PHE A 132 0.44 8.54 -8.54
C PHE A 132 -0.80 9.21 -9.11
N ILE A 133 -1.65 9.79 -8.26
CA ILE A 133 -2.83 10.55 -8.69
C ILE A 133 -2.41 11.71 -9.60
N PHE A 134 -1.40 12.50 -9.20
CA PHE A 134 -0.88 13.59 -10.02
C PHE A 134 -0.33 13.11 -11.37
N ASN A 135 0.49 12.05 -11.37
CA ASN A 135 1.02 11.45 -12.58
C ASN A 135 -0.10 10.99 -13.53
N SER A 136 -1.12 10.31 -12.99
CA SER A 136 -2.27 9.82 -13.75
C SER A 136 -3.07 10.96 -14.39
N LEU A 137 -3.46 11.96 -13.61
CA LEU A 137 -4.26 13.09 -14.08
C LEU A 137 -3.51 13.91 -15.12
N PHE A 138 -2.23 14.22 -14.87
CA PHE A 138 -1.43 15.01 -15.80
C PHE A 138 -1.22 14.28 -17.15
N SER A 139 -0.99 12.98 -17.11
CA SER A 139 -0.90 12.16 -18.33
C SER A 139 -2.20 12.15 -19.13
N ILE A 140 -3.36 12.06 -18.48
CA ILE A 140 -4.66 12.12 -19.13
C ILE A 140 -4.86 13.49 -19.81
N ILE A 141 -4.61 14.59 -19.08
CA ILE A 141 -4.76 15.96 -19.61
C ILE A 141 -3.83 16.18 -20.81
N LEU A 142 -2.56 15.78 -20.71
CA LEU A 142 -1.60 15.92 -21.82
C LEU A 142 -1.99 15.09 -23.04
N TYR A 143 -2.53 13.89 -22.83
CA TYR A 143 -2.95 13.02 -23.93
C TYR A 143 -4.09 13.65 -24.74
N TYR A 144 -5.15 14.14 -24.07
CA TYR A 144 -6.30 14.73 -24.77
C TYR A 144 -5.98 16.10 -25.40
N THR A 145 -5.13 16.91 -24.77
CA THR A 145 -4.71 18.21 -25.35
C THR A 145 -3.85 18.05 -26.60
N LYS A 146 -3.04 16.99 -26.71
CA LYS A 146 -2.27 16.68 -27.93
C LYS A 146 -3.12 16.03 -29.01
N LYS A 147 -4.11 15.22 -28.65
CA LYS A 147 -5.00 14.55 -29.61
C LYS A 147 -5.93 15.51 -30.35
N ASN A 148 -6.29 16.64 -29.72
CA ASN A 148 -7.18 17.64 -30.29
C ASN A 148 -6.45 18.75 -31.08
N LYS A 149 -5.13 18.66 -31.24
CA LYS A 149 -4.32 19.52 -32.10
C LYS A 149 -3.96 18.75 -33.37
#